data_AF-A0A151RV75-F1
#
_entry.id   AF-A0A151RV75-F1
#
_cell.length_a   1.000
_cell.length_b   1.000
_cell.length_c   1.000
_cell.angle_alpha   90.00
_cell.angle_beta   90.00
_cell.angle_gamma   90.00
#
_symmetry.space_group_name_H-M   'P 1'
#
loop_
_entity.id
_entity.type
_entity.pdbx_description
1 polymer ?
#
loop_
_entity_poly.entity_id
_entity_poly.type
_entity_poly.pdbx_seq_one_letter_code
_entity_poly.pdbx_strand_id
1 'polypeptide(L)'
;MGFSNEQLVARLKQYVGHLGGGLSKNLFLKDKKNRLYVVSALAGTKVDLKVLSQRLGLGKDGLRMAPEEALGEILQVPLGCVTPFALVNESARDVSLLLDQGFKTQKHCFFHPLSNDMSICK
;
A
#
# COMPACT_ATOMS: atom_id res chain seq x y z
N MET A 1 3.73 3.64 -18.98
CA MET A 1 2.58 2.72 -18.84
C MET A 1 2.69 2.06 -17.47
N GLY A 2 1.91 2.50 -16.48
CA GLY A 2 1.89 1.88 -15.15
C GLY A 2 1.00 0.63 -15.13
N PHE A 3 1.42 -0.43 -14.48
CA PHE A 3 0.60 -1.62 -14.25
C PHE A 3 -0.46 -1.32 -13.18
N SER A 4 -1.66 -1.90 -13.31
CA SER A 4 -2.68 -1.79 -12.26
C SER A 4 -2.28 -2.61 -11.02
N ASN A 5 -2.78 -2.22 -9.84
CA ASN A 5 -2.55 -2.96 -8.59
C ASN A 5 -2.94 -4.45 -8.71
N GLU A 6 -3.97 -4.77 -9.47
CA GLU A 6 -4.43 -6.15 -9.67
C GLU A 6 -3.45 -6.96 -10.53
N GLN A 7 -2.89 -6.36 -11.58
CA GLN A 7 -1.87 -6.99 -12.42
C GLN A 7 -0.58 -7.26 -11.62
N LEU A 8 -0.23 -6.35 -10.71
CA LEU A 8 0.92 -6.52 -9.82
C LEU A 8 0.70 -7.69 -8.85
N VAL A 9 -0.48 -7.74 -8.20
CA VAL A 9 -0.92 -8.85 -7.33
C VAL A 9 -0.85 -10.20 -8.05
N ALA A 10 -1.38 -10.28 -9.27
CA ALA A 10 -1.36 -11.49 -10.07
C ALA A 10 0.07 -11.96 -10.39
N ARG A 11 0.96 -11.04 -10.75
CA ARG A 11 2.35 -11.36 -11.08
C ARG A 11 3.10 -11.91 -9.87
N LEU A 12 2.91 -11.35 -8.68
CA LEU A 12 3.57 -11.88 -7.48
C LEU A 12 3.09 -13.27 -7.09
N LYS A 13 1.79 -13.52 -7.27
CA LYS A 13 1.23 -14.86 -7.07
C LYS A 13 1.93 -15.91 -7.94
N GLN A 14 2.34 -15.55 -9.15
CA GLN A 14 3.11 -16.45 -10.03
C GLN A 14 4.50 -16.78 -9.46
N TYR A 15 5.20 -15.80 -8.87
CA TYR A 15 6.57 -16.01 -8.38
C TYR A 15 6.64 -16.61 -6.97
N VAL A 16 5.80 -16.16 -6.03
CA VAL A 16 5.89 -16.55 -4.61
C VAL A 16 4.64 -17.26 -4.10
N GLY A 17 3.62 -17.46 -4.93
CA GLY A 17 2.39 -18.14 -4.52
C GLY A 17 2.62 -19.58 -4.04
N HIS A 18 3.71 -20.21 -4.46
CA HIS A 18 4.11 -21.55 -4.03
C HIS A 18 4.84 -21.56 -2.67
N LEU A 19 5.32 -20.41 -2.18
CA LEU A 19 6.10 -20.31 -0.93
C LEU A 19 5.23 -20.27 0.33
N GLY A 20 3.91 -20.11 0.18
CA GLY A 20 2.97 -20.02 1.31
C GLY A 20 3.16 -18.73 2.13
N GLY A 21 2.28 -17.75 1.93
CA GLY A 21 2.31 -16.49 2.68
C GLY A 21 1.30 -15.47 2.16
N GLY A 22 1.14 -14.38 2.92
CA GLY A 22 0.19 -13.32 2.58
C GLY A 22 0.75 -12.38 1.52
N LEU A 23 0.19 -12.39 0.32
CA LEU A 23 0.44 -11.34 -0.67
C LEU A 23 -0.17 -10.03 -0.15
N SER A 24 0.57 -8.93 -0.20
CA SER A 24 0.10 -7.61 0.21
C SER A 24 -0.19 -6.71 -0.99
N LYS A 25 -1.08 -5.74 -0.80
CA LYS A 25 -1.28 -4.60 -1.69
C LYS A 25 -1.19 -3.32 -0.88
N ASN A 26 -0.72 -2.25 -1.53
CA ASN A 26 -0.50 -0.97 -0.89
C ASN A 26 -1.29 0.12 -1.61
N LEU A 27 -1.94 0.98 -0.85
CA LEU A 27 -2.69 2.12 -1.36
C LEU A 27 -2.11 3.40 -0.76
N PHE A 28 -1.92 4.42 -1.59
CA PHE A 28 -1.55 5.75 -1.13
C PHE A 28 -2.79 6.65 -1.18
N LEU A 29 -3.22 7.11 -0.01
CA LEU A 29 -4.46 7.83 0.20
C LEU A 29 -4.18 9.20 0.82
N LYS A 30 -5.12 10.12 0.62
CA LYS A 30 -5.15 11.40 1.31
C LYS A 30 -6.54 11.77 1.79
N ASP A 31 -6.59 12.57 2.85
CA ASP A 31 -7.85 13.13 3.34
C ASP A 31 -8.15 14.54 2.78
N LYS A 32 -9.26 15.13 3.24
CA LYS A 32 -9.65 16.51 2.88
C LYS A 32 -8.75 17.58 3.49
N LYS A 33 -8.02 17.26 4.56
CA LYS A 33 -7.05 18.14 5.23
C LYS A 33 -5.62 17.94 4.71
N ASN A 34 -5.46 17.25 3.58
CA ASN A 34 -4.17 16.87 2.97
C ASN A 34 -3.27 15.99 3.85
N ARG A 35 -3.82 15.29 4.85
CA ARG A 35 -3.07 14.24 5.56
C ARG A 35 -2.93 13.04 4.65
N LEU A 36 -1.75 12.42 4.69
CA LEU A 36 -1.35 11.33 3.81
C LEU A 36 -1.31 10.01 4.57
N TYR A 37 -1.69 8.95 3.87
CA TYR A 37 -1.79 7.60 4.43
C TYR A 37 -1.25 6.56 3.46
N VAL A 38 -0.44 5.63 3.95
CA VAL A 38 -0.15 4.38 3.24
C VAL A 38 -0.95 3.28 3.92
N VAL A 39 -1.80 2.60 3.16
CA VAL A 39 -2.58 1.45 3.62
C VAL A 39 -1.99 0.20 3.02
N SER A 40 -1.41 -0.66 3.86
CA SER A 40 -1.00 -2.00 3.46
C SER A 40 -2.02 -3.01 3.94
N ALA A 41 -2.51 -3.84 3.03
CA ALA A 41 -3.47 -4.90 3.34
C ALA A 41 -3.16 -6.18 2.57
N LEU A 42 -3.72 -7.32 3.00
CA LEU A 42 -3.61 -8.53 2.19
C LEU A 42 -4.32 -8.33 0.84
N ALA A 43 -3.82 -8.98 -0.20
CA ALA A 43 -4.34 -8.89 -1.56
C ALA A 43 -5.85 -9.19 -1.61
N GLY A 44 -6.28 -10.22 -0.86
CA GLY A 44 -7.68 -10.61 -0.72
C GLY A 44 -8.53 -9.70 0.17
N THR A 45 -7.93 -8.83 0.99
CA THR A 45 -8.69 -7.93 1.86
C THR A 45 -9.35 -6.85 1.02
N LYS A 46 -10.68 -6.77 1.07
CA LYS A 46 -11.44 -5.67 0.44
C LYS A 46 -11.29 -4.41 1.29
N VAL A 47 -10.57 -3.41 0.77
CA VAL A 47 -10.42 -2.11 1.43
C VAL A 47 -11.55 -1.19 0.99
N ASP A 48 -12.53 -0.97 1.88
CA ASP A 48 -13.61 -0.02 1.66
C ASP A 48 -13.21 1.36 2.20
N LEU A 49 -13.01 2.32 1.29
CA LEU A 49 -12.59 3.68 1.63
C LEU A 49 -13.62 4.43 2.47
N LYS A 50 -14.92 4.13 2.33
CA LYS A 50 -15.99 4.77 3.09
C LYS A 50 -16.01 4.27 4.53
N VAL A 51 -15.82 2.97 4.73
CA VAL A 51 -15.71 2.39 6.07
C VAL A 51 -14.42 2.87 6.73
N LEU A 52 -13.30 2.88 5.98
CA LEU A 52 -12.01 3.33 6.50
C LEU A 52 -12.04 4.82 6.90
N SER A 53 -12.64 5.67 6.08
CA SER A 53 -12.76 7.11 6.37
C SER A 53 -13.63 7.37 7.61
N GLN A 54 -14.71 6.62 7.81
CA GLN A 54 -15.51 6.67 9.02
C GLN A 54 -14.73 6.23 10.26
N ARG A 55 -13.99 5.12 10.18
CA ARG A 55 -13.17 4.62 11.29
C ARG A 55 -12.06 5.58 11.71
N LEU A 56 -11.53 6.35 10.76
CA LEU A 56 -10.54 7.40 11.02
C LEU A 56 -11.16 8.73 11.49
N GLY A 57 -12.50 8.80 11.64
CA GLY A 57 -13.20 10.03 12.06
C GLY A 57 -13.23 11.12 10.99
N LEU A 58 -13.08 10.77 9.71
CA LEU A 58 -13.01 11.72 8.59
C LEU A 58 -14.36 11.95 7.89
N GLY A 59 -15.38 11.16 8.24
CA GLY A 59 -16.68 11.11 7.56
C GLY A 59 -16.67 10.25 6.30
N LYS A 60 -17.86 9.95 5.76
CA LYS A 60 -18.12 8.90 4.73
C LYS A 60 -17.28 8.99 3.46
N ASP A 61 -16.88 10.19 3.03
CA ASP A 61 -16.06 10.42 1.84
C ASP A 61 -14.81 11.24 2.20
N GLY A 62 -14.24 10.96 3.37
CA GLY A 62 -13.08 11.65 3.91
C GLY A 62 -11.74 11.22 3.29
N LEU A 63 -11.69 10.11 2.55
CA LEU A 63 -10.48 9.56 1.94
C LEU A 63 -10.61 9.44 0.41
N ARG A 64 -9.50 9.71 -0.29
CA ARG A 64 -9.36 9.55 -1.74
C ARG A 64 -7.94 9.09 -2.08
N MET A 65 -7.73 8.61 -3.30
CA MET A 65 -6.39 8.33 -3.81
C MET A 65 -5.54 9.60 -3.78
N ALA A 66 -4.32 9.48 -3.29
CA ALA A 66 -3.34 10.54 -3.39
C ALA A 66 -2.89 10.70 -4.86
N PRO A 67 -2.52 11.93 -5.27
CA PRO A 67 -2.14 12.21 -6.64
C PRO A 67 -0.78 11.56 -6.94
N GLU A 68 -0.51 11.28 -8.21
CA GLU A 68 0.71 10.58 -8.63
C GLU A 68 1.97 11.39 -8.32
N GLU A 69 1.91 12.71 -8.44
CA GLU A 69 3.03 13.61 -8.18
C GLU A 69 3.52 13.49 -6.73
N ALA A 70 2.59 13.27 -5.79
CA ALA A 70 2.92 13.07 -4.38
C ALA A 70 3.65 11.74 -4.12
N LEU A 71 3.60 10.75 -5.02
CA LEU A 71 4.39 9.53 -4.88
C LEU A 71 5.88 9.82 -5.04
N GLY A 72 6.24 10.63 -6.04
CA GLY A 72 7.62 11.02 -6.29
C GLY A 72 8.13 12.02 -5.25
N GLU A 73 7.32 13.01 -4.87
CA GLU A 73 7.72 14.06 -3.93
C GLU A 73 7.81 13.56 -2.48
N ILE A 74 6.82 12.77 -2.03
CA ILE A 74 6.71 12.37 -0.62
C ILE A 74 7.32 10.99 -0.40
N LEU A 75 6.92 10.00 -1.19
CA LEU A 75 7.39 8.64 -1.00
C LEU A 75 8.70 8.34 -1.76
N GLN A 76 9.11 9.20 -2.70
CA GLN A 76 10.27 8.99 -3.57
C GLN A 76 10.22 7.65 -4.33
N VAL A 77 9.01 7.23 -4.72
CA VAL A 77 8.78 6.01 -5.49
C VAL A 77 8.02 6.30 -6.79
N PRO A 78 8.25 5.54 -7.87
CA PRO A 78 7.46 5.68 -9.09
C PRO A 78 5.98 5.33 -8.89
N LEU A 79 5.13 5.72 -9.84
CA LEU A 79 3.76 5.22 -9.90
C LEU A 79 3.74 3.70 -9.92
N GLY A 80 2.77 3.14 -9.18
CA GLY A 80 2.63 1.71 -9.03
C GLY A 80 3.58 1.11 -8.02
N CYS A 81 4.54 1.89 -7.47
CA CYS A 81 5.59 1.43 -6.58
C CYS A 81 5.35 1.68 -5.09
N VAL A 82 4.08 1.83 -4.71
CA VAL A 82 3.70 2.12 -3.33
C VAL A 82 4.10 0.95 -2.43
N THR A 83 4.85 1.26 -1.39
CA THR A 83 5.31 0.29 -0.39
C THR A 83 5.39 0.95 0.98
N PRO A 84 5.03 0.24 2.08
CA PRO A 84 5.19 0.78 3.43
C PRO A 84 6.67 1.06 3.78
N PHE A 85 7.61 0.43 3.06
CA PHE A 85 9.05 0.70 3.25
C PHE A 85 9.46 2.10 2.81
N ALA A 86 8.70 2.76 1.93
CA ALA A 86 8.98 4.13 1.49
C ALA A 86 8.82 5.16 2.62
N LEU A 87 8.21 4.77 3.74
CA LEU A 87 8.07 5.61 4.93
C LEU A 87 9.38 5.83 5.69
N VAL A 88 10.47 5.13 5.31
CA VAL A 88 11.81 5.40 5.84
C VAL A 88 12.37 6.74 5.33
N ASN A 89 11.85 7.25 4.23
CA ASN A 89 12.30 8.51 3.65
C ASN A 89 11.85 9.69 4.52
N GLU A 90 12.73 10.67 4.77
CA GLU A 90 12.41 11.85 5.59
C GLU A 90 11.23 12.65 5.04
N SER A 91 11.08 12.70 3.70
CA SER A 91 9.95 13.33 3.02
C SER A 91 8.61 12.70 3.38
N ALA A 92 8.59 11.45 3.86
CA ALA A 92 7.40 10.71 4.23
C ALA A 92 7.07 10.77 5.75
N ARG A 93 7.77 11.60 6.53
CA ARG A 93 7.61 11.68 8.00
C ARG A 93 6.16 11.92 8.48
N ASP A 94 5.37 12.64 7.68
CA ASP A 94 3.99 13.04 8.01
C ASP A 94 2.96 12.05 7.41
N VAL A 95 3.42 10.95 6.81
CA VAL A 95 2.57 9.91 6.23
C VAL A 95 2.25 8.85 7.28
N SER A 96 0.97 8.63 7.54
CA SER A 96 0.52 7.61 8.50
C SER A 96 0.42 6.23 7.86
N LEU A 97 1.00 5.21 8.51
CA LEU A 97 0.88 3.82 8.08
C LEU A 97 -0.35 3.15 8.71
N LEU A 98 -1.20 2.56 7.87
CA LEU A 98 -2.32 1.72 8.29
C LEU A 98 -2.06 0.28 7.83
N LEU A 99 -1.93 -0.63 8.80
CA LEU A 99 -1.68 -2.05 8.55
C LEU A 99 -2.95 -2.87 8.80
N ASP A 100 -3.27 -3.74 7.84
CA ASP A 100 -4.30 -4.76 8.01
C ASP A 100 -3.92 -5.72 9.15
N GLN A 101 -4.87 -5.95 10.07
CA GLN A 101 -4.69 -6.92 11.15
C GLN A 101 -4.48 -8.34 10.61
N GLY A 102 -4.96 -8.63 9.40
CA GLY A 102 -4.74 -9.91 8.72
C GLY A 102 -3.25 -10.26 8.56
N PHE A 103 -2.34 -9.28 8.55
CA PHE A 103 -0.90 -9.57 8.54
C PHE A 103 -0.42 -10.28 9.80
N LYS A 104 -1.07 -10.08 10.95
CA LYS A 104 -0.67 -10.73 12.21
C LYS A 104 -0.81 -12.25 12.18
N THR A 105 -1.68 -12.78 11.32
CA THR A 105 -1.92 -14.22 11.21
C THR A 105 -1.04 -14.88 10.16
N GLN A 106 -0.24 -14.09 9.41
CA GLN A 106 0.66 -14.60 8.39
C GLN A 106 2.05 -14.80 8.97
N LYS A 107 2.66 -15.96 8.72
CA LYS A 107 4.06 -16.22 9.08
C LYS A 107 5.04 -15.45 8.21
N HIS A 108 4.66 -15.18 6.95
CA HIS A 108 5.43 -14.41 5.98
C HIS A 108 4.50 -13.50 5.19
N CYS A 109 4.90 -12.24 5.01
CA CYS A 109 4.19 -11.29 4.16
C CYS A 109 5.05 -10.91 2.97
N PHE A 110 4.51 -11.12 1.78
CA PHE A 110 5.18 -10.74 0.54
C PHE A 110 4.68 -9.37 0.09
N PHE A 111 5.62 -8.44 -0.05
CA PHE A 111 5.38 -7.12 -0.61
C PHE A 111 5.80 -7.11 -2.07
N HIS A 112 5.04 -6.36 -2.88
CA HIS A 112 5.38 -6.23 -4.29
C HIS A 112 6.76 -5.58 -4.45
N PRO A 113 7.68 -6.20 -5.21
CA PRO A 113 8.96 -5.65 -5.58
C PRO A 113 8.68 -4.62 -6.66
N LEU A 114 8.53 -3.39 -6.22
CA LEU A 114 8.34 -2.28 -7.14
C LEU A 114 9.61 -1.43 -7.20
N SER A 115 10.70 -2.15 -7.40
CA SER A 115 11.92 -1.69 -8.07
C SER A 115 12.33 -2.83 -9.01
N ASN A 116 12.93 -2.50 -10.15
CA ASN A 116 13.07 -3.36 -11.32
C ASN A 116 13.79 -4.72 -11.11
N ASP A 117 14.27 -5.12 -9.93
CA ASP A 117 15.01 -6.39 -9.76
C ASP A 117 15.00 -7.09 -8.37
N MET A 118 14.24 -6.66 -7.34
CA MET A 118 14.38 -7.32 -6.01
C MET A 118 13.15 -7.32 -5.10
N SER A 119 12.87 -8.48 -4.48
CA SER A 119 11.84 -8.67 -3.43
C SER A 119 12.47 -8.83 -2.05
N ILE A 120 11.88 -8.20 -1.02
CA ILE A 120 12.26 -8.36 0.38
C ILE A 120 11.15 -9.15 1.10
N CYS A 121 11.51 -10.29 1.69
CA CYS A 121 10.64 -11.10 2.54
C CYS A 121 10.89 -10.72 4.01
N LYS A 122 9.84 -10.47 4.79
CA LYS A 122 9.92 -10.37 6.25
C LYS A 122 8.73 -11.06 6.90
#